data_AF-A0A496T4S8-F1
#
_entry.id   AF-A0A496T4S8-F1
#
_cell.length_a   1.000
_cell.length_b   1.000
_cell.length_c   1.000
_cell.angle_alpha   90.00
_cell.angle_beta   90.00
_cell.angle_gamma   90.00
#
_symmetry.space_group_name_H-M   'P 1'
#
loop_
_entity.id
_entity.type
_entity.pdbx_description
1 polymer ?
#
loop_
_entity_poly.entity_id
_entity_poly.type
_entity_poly.pdbx_seq_one_letter_code
_entity_poly.pdbx_strand_id
1 'polypeptide(L)'
;PVMWGVGLAWEVTEKLLLAMDYESRRFSTSEMKVDDESESLEMEDVNQIRLGAEYLIFSGDNIIPLRAGIKSDAKPFKDYNDEQVVGGVFTIGAGLIMGNVNLDFAAEFGSTEWDVYQGRKLSESKTNLIFGAVIHLGE
;
A
#
# COMPACT_ATOMS: atom_id res chain seq x y z
N PRO A 1 2.68 10.81 -13.74
CA PRO A 1 3.42 11.43 -12.62
C PRO A 1 4.74 10.71 -12.35
N VAL A 2 5.81 11.45 -12.04
CA VAL A 2 7.09 10.87 -11.60
C VAL A 2 6.93 10.35 -10.17
N MET A 3 7.47 9.16 -9.89
CA MET A 3 7.44 8.51 -8.59
C MET A 3 8.88 8.25 -8.10
N TRP A 4 9.10 8.45 -6.81
CA TRP A 4 10.30 7.98 -6.12
C TRP A 4 9.93 7.48 -4.72
N GLY A 5 10.77 6.64 -4.15
CA GLY A 5 10.58 6.15 -2.79
C GLY A 5 11.89 5.65 -2.19
N VAL A 6 11.90 5.57 -0.87
CA VAL A 6 13.01 5.04 -0.08
C VAL A 6 12.44 4.12 0.99
N GLY A 7 13.12 3.01 1.22
CA GLY A 7 12.70 1.98 2.17
C GLY A 7 13.85 1.56 3.08
N LEU A 8 13.51 1.17 4.29
CA LEU A 8 14.40 0.59 5.28
C LEU A 8 13.78 -0.70 5.78
N ALA A 9 14.54 -1.79 5.73
CA ALA A 9 14.18 -3.06 6.35
C ALA A 9 15.21 -3.39 7.42
N TRP A 10 14.74 -3.81 8.58
CA TRP A 10 15.56 -4.18 9.71
C TRP A 10 15.16 -5.56 10.23
N GLU A 11 16.07 -6.51 10.09
CA GLU A 11 16.00 -7.79 10.77
C GLU A 11 16.32 -7.57 12.26
N VAL A 12 15.27 -7.49 13.08
CA VAL A 12 15.39 -7.29 14.52
C VAL A 12 15.85 -8.58 15.20
N THR A 13 15.38 -9.72 14.69
CA THR A 13 15.78 -11.07 15.10
C THR A 13 15.73 -11.99 13.88
N GLU A 14 16.26 -13.20 14.00
CA GLU A 14 16.15 -14.26 12.96
C GLU A 14 14.71 -14.60 12.54
N LYS A 15 13.71 -14.19 13.34
CA LYS A 15 12.29 -14.45 13.08
C LYS A 15 11.47 -13.20 12.81
N LEU A 16 12.01 -12.00 13.07
CA LEU A 16 11.24 -10.76 13.05
C LEU A 16 11.95 -9.72 12.20
N LEU A 17 11.28 -9.31 11.13
CA LEU A 17 11.69 -8.21 10.27
C LEU A 17 10.68 -7.06 10.40
N LEU A 18 11.20 -5.85 10.52
CA LEU A 18 10.42 -4.62 10.44
C LEU A 18 10.79 -3.87 9.16
N ALA A 19 9.82 -3.22 8.53
CA ALA A 19 10.02 -2.43 7.34
C ALA A 19 9.30 -1.08 7.44
N MET A 20 9.93 -0.06 6.88
CA MET A 20 9.35 1.27 6.68
C MET A 20 9.68 1.76 5.30
N ASP A 21 8.67 2.23 4.56
CA ASP A 21 8.85 2.92 3.30
C ASP A 21 8.24 4.31 3.32
N TYR A 22 8.87 5.22 2.61
CA TYR A 22 8.30 6.48 2.18
C TYR A 22 8.28 6.52 0.65
N GLU A 23 7.14 6.89 0.07
CA GLU A 23 6.96 7.03 -1.37
C GLU A 23 6.30 8.37 -1.69
N SER A 24 6.74 9.02 -2.76
CA SER A 24 6.19 10.29 -3.24
C SER A 24 5.90 10.20 -4.74
N ARG A 25 4.70 10.61 -5.12
CA ARG A 25 4.21 10.67 -6.50
C ARG A 25 3.79 12.09 -6.83
N ARG A 26 4.45 12.70 -7.81
CA ARG A 26 4.22 14.10 -8.21
C ARG A 26 3.02 14.27 -9.13
N PHE A 27 1.81 14.21 -8.57
CA PHE A 27 0.58 14.42 -9.33
C PHE A 27 0.31 15.89 -9.66
N SER A 28 0.87 16.83 -8.90
CA SER A 28 0.79 18.27 -9.17
C SER A 28 1.33 18.70 -10.53
N THR A 29 2.16 17.86 -11.16
CA THR A 29 2.70 18.09 -12.51
C THR A 29 1.84 17.51 -13.63
N SER A 30 0.64 17.00 -13.31
CA SER A 30 -0.23 16.36 -14.30
C SER A 30 -1.04 17.39 -15.05
N GLU A 31 -0.90 17.38 -16.38
CA GLU A 31 -1.69 18.19 -17.30
C GLU A 31 -2.65 17.31 -18.10
N MET A 32 -3.81 17.85 -18.42
CA MET A 32 -4.76 17.25 -19.37
C MET A 32 -4.83 18.13 -20.62
N LYS A 33 -4.76 17.50 -21.79
CA LYS A 33 -4.94 18.20 -23.07
C LYS A 33 -6.39 18.09 -23.51
N VAL A 34 -7.03 19.24 -23.73
CA VAL A 34 -8.37 19.36 -24.31
C VAL A 34 -8.27 20.36 -25.46
N ASP A 35 -8.60 19.90 -26.67
CA ASP A 35 -8.65 20.73 -27.89
C ASP A 35 -7.42 21.64 -28.09
N ASP A 36 -6.22 21.06 -28.01
CA ASP A 36 -4.89 21.70 -28.15
C ASP A 36 -4.47 22.67 -27.04
N GLU A 37 -5.28 22.84 -25.99
CA GLU A 37 -4.91 23.56 -24.76
C GLU A 37 -4.52 22.57 -23.65
N SER A 38 -3.45 22.89 -22.90
CA SER A 38 -3.03 22.15 -21.69
C SER A 38 -3.64 22.81 -20.46
N GLU A 39 -4.49 22.09 -19.72
CA GLU A 39 -4.98 22.51 -18.41
C GLU A 39 -4.30 21.71 -17.29
N SER A 40 -3.88 22.40 -16.24
CA SER A 40 -3.36 21.75 -15.03
C SER A 40 -4.51 21.10 -14.26
N LEU A 41 -4.30 19.87 -13.78
CA LEU A 41 -5.33 19.13 -13.05
C LEU A 41 -5.45 19.52 -11.56
N GLU A 42 -4.68 20.51 -11.10
CA GLU A 42 -4.65 21.00 -9.70
C GLU A 42 -4.61 19.88 -8.64
N MET A 43 -3.92 18.79 -8.97
CA MET A 43 -3.82 17.61 -8.11
C MET A 43 -2.75 17.78 -7.03
N GLU A 44 -2.99 17.17 -5.88
CA GLU A 44 -2.03 17.12 -4.79
C GLU A 44 -1.02 15.99 -4.99
N ASP A 45 0.23 16.25 -4.59
CA ASP A 45 1.24 15.21 -4.56
C ASP A 45 0.86 14.14 -3.53
N VAL A 46 1.01 12.88 -3.93
CA VAL A 46 0.65 11.73 -3.08
C VAL A 46 1.91 11.26 -2.37
N ASN A 47 1.95 11.48 -1.05
CA ASN A 47 3.03 11.02 -0.18
C ASN A 47 2.51 9.92 0.73
N GLN A 48 3.12 8.74 0.67
CA GLN A 48 2.70 7.55 1.40
C GLN A 48 3.80 7.09 2.35
N ILE A 49 3.42 6.80 3.59
CA ILE A 49 4.27 6.11 4.56
C ILE A 49 3.69 4.71 4.73
N ARG A 50 4.56 3.70 4.68
CA ARG A 50 4.22 2.30 4.91
C ARG A 50 5.04 1.78 6.08
N LEU A 51 4.39 1.08 7.00
CA LEU A 51 5.04 0.35 8.09
C LEU A 51 4.60 -1.11 8.01
N GLY A 52 5.54 -2.03 8.11
CA GLY A 52 5.29 -3.46 8.02
C GLY A 52 6.11 -4.25 9.01
N ALA A 53 5.59 -5.43 9.37
CA ALA A 53 6.30 -6.43 10.14
C ALA A 53 6.07 -7.81 9.54
N GLU A 54 7.10 -8.64 9.54
CA GLU A 54 7.04 -10.05 9.19
C GLU A 54 7.57 -10.89 10.36
N TYR A 55 6.82 -11.92 10.73
CA TYR A 55 7.24 -12.92 11.71
C TYR A 55 7.28 -14.32 11.09
N LEU A 56 8.40 -15.02 11.23
CA LEU A 56 8.60 -16.36 10.68
C LEU A 56 8.30 -17.45 11.71
N ILE A 57 7.40 -18.37 11.36
CA ILE A 57 7.14 -19.59 12.10
C ILE A 57 7.79 -20.76 11.37
N PHE A 58 8.73 -21.43 12.03
CA PHE A 58 9.39 -22.63 11.53
C PHE A 58 8.67 -23.88 12.03
N SER A 59 8.31 -24.79 11.11
CA SER A 59 7.61 -26.04 11.42
C SER A 59 8.17 -27.18 10.58
N GLY A 60 9.15 -27.90 11.14
CA GLY A 60 9.95 -28.88 10.36
C GLY A 60 10.71 -28.16 9.26
N ASP A 61 10.56 -28.65 8.02
CA ASP A 61 11.17 -28.05 6.82
C ASP A 61 10.32 -26.90 6.23
N ASN A 62 9.20 -26.58 6.86
CA ASN A 62 8.28 -25.54 6.40
C ASN A 62 8.54 -24.21 7.12
N ILE A 63 8.40 -23.11 6.38
CA ILE A 63 8.44 -21.75 6.92
C ILE A 63 7.09 -21.09 6.62
N ILE A 64 6.48 -20.52 7.65
CA ILE A 64 5.20 -19.80 7.56
C ILE A 64 5.46 -18.33 7.95
N PRO A 65 5.65 -17.44 6.98
CA PRO A 65 5.72 -16.01 7.22
C PRO A 65 4.33 -15.47 7.54
N LEU A 66 4.19 -14.73 8.64
CA LEU A 66 3.01 -13.93 8.98
C LEU A 66 3.36 -12.46 8.82
N ARG A 67 2.53 -11.70 8.11
CA ARG A 67 2.76 -10.29 7.81
C ARG A 67 1.61 -9.43 8.28
N ALA A 68 1.94 -8.25 8.79
CA ALA A 68 0.98 -7.19 9.05
C ALA A 68 1.59 -5.85 8.71
N GLY A 69 0.77 -4.91 8.29
CA GLY A 69 1.26 -3.57 7.96
C GLY A 69 0.16 -2.53 7.91
N ILE A 70 0.57 -1.27 7.99
CA ILE A 70 -0.29 -0.10 7.84
C ILE A 70 0.31 0.86 6.81
N LYS A 71 -0.54 1.61 6.12
CA LYS A 71 -0.09 2.70 5.26
C LYS A 71 -1.06 3.87 5.26
N SER A 72 -0.53 5.07 5.03
CA SER A 72 -1.35 6.20 4.61
C SER A 72 -1.81 6.04 3.15
N ASP A 73 -3.04 6.41 2.87
CA ASP A 73 -3.65 6.38 1.53
C ASP A 73 -4.07 7.78 1.11
N ALA A 74 -3.07 8.65 0.92
CA ALA A 74 -3.27 10.00 0.41
C ALA A 74 -3.80 9.95 -1.04
N LYS A 75 -4.83 10.75 -1.31
CA LYS A 75 -5.45 10.87 -2.63
C LYS A 75 -4.91 12.11 -3.35
N PRO A 76 -4.90 12.11 -4.69
CA PRO A 76 -4.41 13.27 -5.46
C PRO A 76 -5.41 14.43 -5.51
N PHE A 77 -6.52 14.37 -4.78
CA PHE A 77 -7.57 15.39 -4.77
C PHE A 77 -7.85 15.87 -3.35
N LYS A 78 -8.45 17.06 -3.29
CA LYS A 78 -8.87 17.71 -2.05
C LYS A 78 -10.36 17.53 -1.79
N ASP A 79 -10.75 17.69 -0.54
CA ASP A 79 -12.13 17.74 -0.11
C ASP A 79 -12.75 19.14 -0.30
N TYR A 80 -13.99 19.33 0.17
CA TYR A 80 -14.67 20.62 0.05
C TYR A 80 -14.02 21.76 0.85
N ASN A 81 -13.20 21.45 1.86
CA ASN A 81 -12.51 22.42 2.71
C ASN A 81 -11.10 22.77 2.19
N ASP A 82 -10.76 22.36 0.95
CA ASP A 82 -9.43 22.51 0.33
C ASP A 82 -8.33 21.68 1.04
N GLU A 83 -8.70 20.64 1.79
CA GLU A 83 -7.77 19.74 2.48
C GLU A 83 -7.53 18.46 1.64
N GLN A 84 -6.28 18.00 1.54
CA GLN A 84 -5.98 16.74 0.84
C GLN A 84 -6.68 15.57 1.55
N VAL A 85 -7.38 14.75 0.77
CA VAL A 85 -8.05 13.56 1.31
C VAL A 85 -7.00 12.49 1.63
N VAL A 86 -6.97 12.02 2.88
CA VAL A 86 -6.03 10.99 3.33
C VAL A 86 -6.77 9.89 4.08
N GLY A 87 -6.67 8.67 3.53
CA GLY A 87 -7.20 7.46 4.15
C GLY A 87 -6.16 6.68 4.95
N GLY A 88 -6.63 5.65 5.63
CA GLY A 88 -5.81 4.67 6.33
C GLY A 88 -6.05 3.27 5.77
N VAL A 89 -4.99 2.49 5.68
CA VAL A 89 -5.06 1.10 5.22
C VAL A 89 -4.32 0.21 6.20
N PHE A 90 -4.93 -0.92 6.55
CA PHE A 90 -4.27 -2.02 7.24
C PHE A 90 -4.20 -3.25 6.33
N THR A 91 -3.16 -4.05 6.53
CA THR A 91 -2.88 -5.26 5.75
C THR A 91 -2.54 -6.40 6.69
N ILE A 92 -2.94 -7.61 6.30
CA ILE A 92 -2.52 -8.87 6.90
C ILE A 92 -2.12 -9.82 5.78
N GLY A 93 -1.19 -10.71 6.05
CA GLY A 93 -0.78 -11.73 5.09
C GLY A 93 -0.17 -12.94 5.76
N ALA A 94 -0.20 -14.06 5.05
CA ALA A 94 0.44 -15.29 5.45
C ALA A 94 1.00 -16.00 4.22
N GLY A 95 2.16 -16.63 4.38
CA GLY A 95 2.75 -17.48 3.36
C GLY A 95 3.02 -18.89 3.85
N LEU A 96 3.36 -19.78 2.93
CA LEU A 96 3.87 -21.11 3.20
C LEU A 96 4.99 -21.40 2.22
N ILE A 97 6.19 -21.61 2.75
CA ILE A 97 7.38 -22.06 2.01
C ILE A 97 7.56 -23.52 2.39
N MET A 98 7.37 -24.42 1.43
CA MET A 98 7.41 -25.88 1.63
C MET A 98 8.05 -26.56 0.41
N GLY A 99 9.28 -27.02 0.58
CA GLY A 99 10.05 -27.67 -0.49
C GLY A 99 10.13 -26.78 -1.73
N ASN A 100 9.56 -27.25 -2.84
CA ASN A 100 9.57 -26.54 -4.11
C ASN A 100 8.41 -25.55 -4.30
N VAL A 101 7.53 -25.41 -3.29
CA VAL A 101 6.31 -24.60 -3.39
C VAL A 101 6.36 -23.45 -2.38
N ASN A 102 6.14 -22.24 -2.89
CA ASN A 102 5.89 -21.05 -2.07
C ASN A 102 4.47 -20.56 -2.37
N LEU A 103 3.63 -20.46 -1.35
CA LEU A 103 2.29 -19.86 -1.42
C LEU A 103 2.28 -18.57 -0.62
N ASP A 104 1.54 -17.57 -1.09
CA ASP A 104 1.35 -16.32 -0.39
C ASP A 104 -0.11 -15.86 -0.51
N PHE A 105 -0.64 -15.35 0.59
CA PHE A 105 -1.94 -14.71 0.66
C PHE A 105 -1.81 -13.38 1.41
N ALA A 106 -2.42 -12.33 0.86
CA ALA A 106 -2.52 -11.04 1.52
C ALA A 106 -3.93 -10.46 1.38
N ALA A 107 -4.34 -9.76 2.42
CA ALA A 107 -5.57 -8.98 2.44
C ALA A 107 -5.27 -7.54 2.86
N GLU A 108 -5.84 -6.59 2.14
CA GLU A 108 -5.76 -5.15 2.38
C GLU A 108 -7.15 -4.62 2.68
N PHE A 109 -7.27 -3.80 3.71
CA PHE A 109 -8.51 -3.15 4.13
C PHE A 109 -8.23 -1.66 4.32
N GLY A 110 -8.84 -0.84 3.47
CA GLY A 110 -8.72 0.60 3.48
C GLY A 110 -10.03 1.28 3.81
N SER A 111 -9.93 2.40 4.51
CA SER A 111 -11.05 3.34 4.67
C SER A 111 -10.54 4.76 4.46
N THR A 112 -11.32 5.54 3.73
CA THR A 112 -11.08 6.97 3.50
C THR A 112 -12.40 7.70 3.70
N GLU A 113 -12.38 8.80 4.45
CA GLU A 113 -13.54 9.68 4.63
C GLU A 113 -13.15 11.09 4.25
N TRP A 114 -14.07 11.84 3.64
CA TRP A 114 -13.85 13.24 3.30
C TRP A 114 -15.14 14.05 3.27
N ASP A 115 -15.00 15.35 3.51
CA ASP A 115 -16.11 16.30 3.52
C ASP A 115 -16.54 16.67 2.09
N VAL A 116 -17.84 16.71 1.89
CA VAL A 116 -18.48 17.20 0.67
C VAL A 116 -19.47 18.32 1.00
N TYR A 117 -20.00 18.96 -0.05
CA TYR A 117 -20.89 20.12 0.06
C TYR A 117 -22.00 19.95 1.12
N GLN A 118 -22.25 21.01 1.90
CA GLN A 118 -23.25 21.08 2.98
C GLN A 118 -22.96 20.20 4.22
N GLY A 119 -21.68 19.97 4.55
CA GLY A 119 -21.31 19.25 5.77
C GLY A 119 -21.68 17.75 5.75
N ARG A 120 -21.87 17.21 4.55
CA ARG A 120 -22.02 15.77 4.33
C ARG A 120 -20.64 15.14 4.26
N LYS A 121 -20.56 13.87 4.66
CA LYS A 121 -19.34 13.07 4.53
C LYS A 121 -19.57 11.93 3.55
N LEU A 122 -18.59 11.69 2.70
CA LEU A 122 -18.49 10.46 1.92
C LEU A 122 -17.46 9.55 2.57
N SER A 123 -17.67 8.25 2.42
CA SER A 123 -16.74 7.22 2.87
C SER A 123 -16.53 6.24 1.72
N GLU A 124 -15.26 5.90 1.49
CA GLU A 124 -14.83 4.82 0.60
C GLU A 124 -14.19 3.73 1.46
N SER A 125 -14.65 2.50 1.28
CA SER A 125 -14.00 1.31 1.83
C SER A 125 -13.41 0.49 0.70
N LYS A 126 -12.20 -0.02 0.89
CA LYS A 126 -11.47 -0.81 -0.09
C LYS A 126 -11.06 -2.13 0.54
N THR A 127 -11.32 -3.22 -0.17
CA THR A 127 -10.83 -4.55 0.18
C THR A 127 -10.11 -5.15 -1.02
N ASN A 128 -8.83 -5.49 -0.87
CA ASN A 128 -8.10 -6.26 -1.87
C ASN A 128 -7.68 -7.60 -1.28
N LEU A 129 -7.81 -8.65 -2.06
CA LEU A 129 -7.28 -9.97 -1.75
C LEU A 129 -6.27 -10.35 -2.84
N ILE A 130 -5.10 -10.80 -2.43
CA ILE A 130 -4.00 -11.18 -3.31
C ILE A 130 -3.59 -12.60 -2.95
N PHE A 131 -3.45 -13.43 -3.98
CA PHE A 131 -2.96 -14.79 -3.86
C PHE A 131 -1.79 -14.96 -4.83
N GLY A 132 -0.69 -15.52 -4.34
CA GLY A 132 0.50 -15.81 -5.12
C GLY A 132 0.95 -17.25 -4.91
N ALA A 133 1.49 -17.86 -5.94
CA ALA A 133 2.13 -19.17 -5.86
C ALA A 133 3.36 -19.20 -6.76
N VAL A 134 4.45 -19.75 -6.25
CA VAL A 134 5.68 -20.02 -7.00
C VAL A 134 5.99 -21.50 -6.84
N ILE A 135 6.18 -22.19 -7.97
CA ILE A 135 6.48 -23.62 -8.01
C ILE A 135 7.80 -23.79 -8.75
N HIS A 136 8.79 -24.36 -8.08
CA HIS A 136 10.08 -24.70 -8.65
C HIS A 136 10.00 -26.11 -9.25
N LEU A 137 10.11 -26.20 -10.58
CA LEU A 137 10.07 -27.45 -11.31
C LEU A 137 11.51 -27.90 -11.59
N GLY A 138 12.08 -28.72 -10.70
CA GLY A 138 13.41 -29.33 -10.84
C GLY A 138 14.17 -29.47 -9.51
N GLU A 139 15.12 -30.41 -9.46
CA GLU A 139 16.32 -30.36 -8.60
C GLU A 139 17.44 -29.60 -9.32
#